data_AF-A0A6M0AC31-F1
#
_entry.id   AF-A0A6M0AC31-F1
#
_cell.length_a   1.000
_cell.length_b   1.000
_cell.length_c   1.000
_cell.angle_alpha   90.00
_cell.angle_beta   90.00
_cell.angle_gamma   90.00
#
_symmetry.space_group_name_H-M   'P 1'
#
loop_
_entity.id
_entity.type
_entity.pdbx_description
1 polymer ?
#
loop_
_entity_poly.entity_id
_entity_poly.type
_entity_poly.pdbx_seq_one_letter_code
_entity_poly.pdbx_strand_id
1 'polypeptide(L)'
;MTTRQRTLGGVAMKIMGKPVVKPKRSNYSKYQGRWSRLEGKIFPPQGSNRTISPSFLNRKSLAQVMPWGVAMLLSPTGLPAIAEITSAEDSAGTIVTPNNQGFDITGGSLSSDQLNLFHSFKEFGLDSGQIANFISNNPQVSNILGRVVGGNPSIINGLIQITSGNYSPNLYLMNPAGMIFGADARLNVPASFTATTATGIGFEDGNWFDAFGDNNYQDLSKEPTSFAFDLAQPGSIINAGELEVPDNQRIALIGGSVINTGKLKAEGGNLTIAAVPGESLVKISQSGNLLNLEIEPPRTLDGQPLITALDIPALLTGPAQGVETGLSANSNGTVQLKDSGTTVPTETGTTIVSGTLDVSSPKLGRRSVTVLGDRIAVINATIDSSGSNGGQVWIGKHPQDNPDNVELNANHTFVSRGSEIKADGKNSNQNGGRVTVWSEETTAFYGEITARGAEEPTPQARNGRTSDGG
;
A
#
# COMPACT_ATOMS: atom_id res chain seq x y z
N MET A 1 15.77 -49.15 60.66
CA MET A 1 17.17 -49.63 60.72
C MET A 1 17.66 -49.62 59.28
N THR A 2 18.59 -48.80 58.81
CA THR A 2 19.88 -48.37 59.38
C THR A 2 20.32 -47.06 58.70
N THR A 3 20.98 -46.20 59.48
CA THR A 3 21.50 -44.86 59.17
C THR A 3 22.81 -44.87 58.38
N ARG A 4 23.06 -43.84 57.53
CA ARG A 4 24.34 -43.14 57.22
C ARG A 4 23.99 -41.95 56.28
N GLN A 5 23.95 -40.66 56.66
CA GLN A 5 24.96 -39.65 57.08
C GLN A 5 26.12 -39.37 56.09
N ARG A 6 26.14 -38.15 55.49
CA ARG A 6 27.23 -37.10 55.47
C ARG A 6 27.03 -36.08 54.31
N THR A 7 26.71 -34.79 54.58
CA THR A 7 27.56 -33.55 54.64
C THR A 7 28.09 -33.05 53.28
N LEU A 8 28.26 -31.76 52.91
CA LEU A 8 28.17 -30.42 53.53
C LEU A 8 28.38 -29.35 52.41
N GLY A 9 27.90 -28.10 52.62
CA GLY A 9 28.42 -26.83 52.06
C GLY A 9 27.93 -26.45 50.64
N GLY A 10 27.42 -25.26 50.31
CA GLY A 10 27.43 -23.97 50.98
C GLY A 10 28.19 -22.96 50.12
N VAL A 11 27.52 -22.21 49.23
CA VAL A 11 27.95 -20.87 48.77
C VAL A 11 26.71 -20.03 48.45
N ALA A 12 26.47 -19.00 49.26
CA ALA A 12 25.49 -17.95 49.02
C ALA A 12 26.09 -16.91 48.05
N MET A 13 25.42 -16.65 46.92
CA MET A 13 25.81 -15.59 46.00
C MET A 13 25.01 -14.32 46.31
N LYS A 14 25.68 -13.38 46.97
CA LYS A 14 25.20 -12.03 47.31
C LYS A 14 25.38 -11.13 46.09
N ILE A 15 24.33 -10.90 45.31
CA ILE A 15 24.35 -9.92 44.21
C ILE A 15 24.14 -8.53 44.83
N MET A 16 25.21 -7.74 44.89
CA MET A 16 25.18 -6.33 45.26
C MET A 16 24.50 -5.52 44.14
N GLY A 17 23.35 -4.93 44.45
CA GLY A 17 22.72 -3.89 43.63
C GLY A 17 23.55 -2.61 43.66
N LYS A 18 23.96 -2.13 42.48
CA LYS A 18 24.52 -0.79 42.29
C LYS A 18 23.36 0.23 42.18
N PRO A 19 23.44 1.40 42.82
CA PRO A 19 22.36 2.39 42.78
C PRO A 19 22.32 3.11 41.42
N VAL A 20 21.12 3.12 40.81
CA VAL A 20 20.80 3.90 39.61
C VAL A 20 20.73 5.38 39.97
N VAL A 21 21.58 6.17 39.33
CA VAL A 21 21.66 7.63 39.43
C VAL A 21 20.46 8.25 38.72
N LYS A 22 19.63 9.01 39.46
CA LYS A 22 18.54 9.81 38.90
C LYS A 22 19.10 11.05 38.18
N PRO A 23 18.70 11.36 36.94
CA PRO A 23 19.07 12.64 36.32
C PRO A 23 18.31 13.80 36.96
N LYS A 24 19.07 14.86 37.28
CA LYS A 24 18.59 16.15 37.79
C LYS A 24 17.68 16.84 36.77
N ARG A 25 16.53 17.34 37.24
CA ARG A 25 15.69 18.32 36.54
C ARG A 25 16.51 19.59 36.26
N SER A 26 16.63 19.98 34.99
CA SER A 26 17.16 21.29 34.60
C SER A 26 16.00 22.29 34.47
N ASN A 27 16.11 23.40 35.19
CA ASN A 27 15.19 24.52 35.14
C ASN A 27 15.41 25.33 33.87
N TYR A 28 14.39 25.45 33.01
CA TYR A 28 14.37 26.48 31.97
C TYR A 28 13.72 27.75 32.54
N SER A 29 14.51 28.82 32.62
CA SER A 29 14.06 30.15 32.98
C SER A 29 13.20 30.75 31.88
N LYS A 30 12.02 31.26 32.24
CA LYS A 30 11.18 32.14 31.41
C LYS A 30 11.96 33.42 31.09
N TYR A 31 12.34 33.59 29.82
CA TYR A 31 12.63 34.92 29.27
C TYR A 31 11.31 35.58 28.86
N GLN A 32 10.89 36.61 29.61
CA GLN A 32 9.89 37.57 29.15
C GLN A 32 10.64 38.75 28.52
N GLY A 33 10.57 38.85 27.19
CA GLY A 33 10.98 40.03 26.43
C GLY A 33 9.74 40.79 25.96
N ARG A 34 9.57 42.02 26.44
CA ARG A 34 8.46 42.94 26.15
C ARG A 34 9.05 44.20 25.53
N TRP A 35 8.77 44.49 24.25
CA TRP A 35 8.92 45.81 23.60
C TRP A 35 7.92 45.83 22.42
N SER A 36 6.80 46.55 22.51
CA SER A 36 6.57 47.99 22.32
C SER A 36 6.25 48.36 20.87
N ARG A 37 5.01 48.81 20.67
CA ARG A 37 4.44 49.45 19.47
C ARG A 37 5.25 50.69 19.10
N LEU A 38 5.65 50.81 17.84
CA LEU A 38 5.83 52.09 17.15
C LEU A 38 5.47 51.93 15.67
N GLU A 39 4.94 53.02 15.14
CA GLU A 39 4.21 53.21 13.90
C GLU A 39 5.05 52.98 12.63
N GLY A 40 4.40 52.59 11.52
CA GLY A 40 5.01 52.51 10.20
C GLY A 40 3.96 52.43 9.10
N LYS A 41 3.86 53.49 8.30
CA LYS A 41 2.81 53.83 7.34
C LYS A 41 2.72 52.88 6.13
N ILE A 42 1.49 52.70 5.65
CA ILE A 42 1.10 52.07 4.38
C ILE A 42 1.27 53.09 3.24
N PHE A 43 1.91 52.68 2.14
CA PHE A 43 1.82 53.34 0.83
C PHE A 43 1.59 52.28 -0.25
N PRO A 44 0.51 52.36 -1.05
CA PRO A 44 0.38 51.61 -2.29
C PRO A 44 0.81 52.47 -3.50
N PRO A 45 1.39 51.89 -4.56
CA PRO A 45 1.52 52.59 -5.83
C PRO A 45 0.24 52.41 -6.69
N GLN A 46 -0.47 53.52 -6.92
CA GLN A 46 -1.16 53.81 -8.20
C GLN A 46 -0.05 53.96 -9.28
N GLY A 47 -0.17 53.62 -10.55
CA GLY A 47 -1.27 53.35 -11.47
C GLY A 47 -0.82 53.93 -12.83
N SER A 48 -1.14 53.30 -13.97
CA SER A 48 -1.36 54.05 -15.22
C SER A 48 -2.10 53.20 -16.26
N ASN A 49 -3.33 53.64 -16.55
CA ASN A 49 -4.09 53.32 -17.76
C ASN A 49 -3.44 54.02 -18.96
N ARG A 50 -3.34 53.34 -20.11
CA ARG A 50 -3.54 53.97 -21.43
C ARG A 50 -4.16 53.01 -22.44
N THR A 51 -5.39 53.32 -22.82
CA THR A 51 -6.10 52.82 -23.99
C THR A 51 -5.74 53.69 -25.19
N ILE A 52 -5.30 53.11 -26.31
CA ILE A 52 -5.37 53.72 -27.64
C ILE A 52 -5.68 52.62 -28.66
N SER A 53 -6.71 52.82 -29.46
CA SER A 53 -7.00 52.14 -30.74
C SER A 53 -7.26 53.24 -31.80
N PRO A 54 -7.56 52.91 -33.06
CA PRO A 54 -6.68 52.34 -34.09
C PRO A 54 -6.68 53.23 -35.37
N SER A 55 -5.74 53.06 -36.30
CA SER A 55 -5.91 53.66 -37.64
C SER A 55 -4.98 53.14 -38.73
N PHE A 56 -5.65 52.61 -39.77
CA PHE A 56 -5.48 52.86 -41.20
C PHE A 56 -4.23 52.38 -41.99
N LEU A 57 -4.54 51.46 -42.94
CA LEU A 57 -4.19 51.44 -44.39
C LEU A 57 -2.68 51.43 -44.76
N ASN A 58 -2.18 50.72 -45.77
CA ASN A 58 -2.79 50.40 -47.05
C ASN A 58 -1.93 49.37 -47.82
N ARG A 59 -2.63 48.47 -48.52
CA ARG A 59 -2.36 47.88 -49.85
C ARG A 59 -0.92 47.82 -50.39
N LYS A 60 -0.55 46.63 -50.86
CA LYS A 60 -0.44 46.35 -52.32
C LYS A 60 -0.63 44.86 -52.61
N SER A 61 -1.35 44.62 -53.70
CA SER A 61 -1.86 43.36 -54.24
C SER A 61 -1.02 42.95 -55.46
N LEU A 62 -0.89 41.63 -55.68
CA LEU A 62 -0.77 40.90 -56.95
C LEU A 62 -0.95 39.40 -56.56
N ALA A 63 -2.11 38.74 -56.76
CA ALA A 63 -2.56 38.06 -58.00
C ALA A 63 -1.48 37.10 -58.53
N GLN A 64 -1.62 35.79 -58.72
CA GLN A 64 -2.67 34.76 -58.86
C GLN A 64 -2.00 33.43 -58.40
N VAL A 65 -2.70 32.39 -57.93
CA VAL A 65 -3.34 31.31 -58.72
C VAL A 65 -4.26 30.52 -57.78
N MET A 66 -5.53 30.35 -58.16
CA MET A 66 -6.54 29.46 -57.55
C MET A 66 -6.33 28.00 -57.98
N PRO A 67 -7.10 27.02 -57.49
CA PRO A 67 -7.67 26.78 -56.16
C PRO A 67 -7.14 25.41 -55.65
N TRP A 68 -7.62 24.90 -54.52
CA TRP A 68 -8.03 23.50 -54.29
C TRP A 68 -8.36 23.42 -52.80
N GLY A 69 -9.61 23.06 -52.52
CA GLY A 69 -10.09 22.91 -51.16
C GLY A 69 -9.28 21.85 -50.44
N VAL A 70 -8.54 22.27 -49.43
CA VAL A 70 -8.18 21.41 -48.31
C VAL A 70 -9.02 21.93 -47.16
N ALA A 71 -10.12 21.24 -46.87
CA ALA A 71 -10.68 21.28 -45.54
C ALA A 71 -9.55 20.86 -44.60
N MET A 72 -8.99 21.82 -43.86
CA MET A 72 -8.16 21.52 -42.70
C MET A 72 -9.08 20.79 -41.71
N LEU A 73 -9.11 19.46 -41.84
CA LEU A 73 -9.36 18.60 -40.71
C LEU A 73 -8.33 19.00 -39.66
N LEU A 74 -8.78 19.77 -38.67
CA LEU A 74 -8.11 19.79 -37.38
C LEU A 74 -8.18 18.36 -36.89
N SER A 75 -7.16 17.57 -37.21
CA SER A 75 -6.87 16.37 -36.45
C SER A 75 -6.75 16.85 -35.00
N PRO A 76 -7.57 16.35 -34.06
CA PRO A 76 -7.20 16.52 -32.67
C PRO A 76 -5.84 15.87 -32.56
N THR A 77 -4.80 16.67 -32.29
CA THR A 77 -3.55 16.14 -31.77
C THR A 77 -3.96 15.42 -30.50
N GLY A 78 -4.06 14.09 -30.59
CA GLY A 78 -4.31 13.26 -29.44
C GLY A 78 -3.31 13.65 -28.38
N LEU A 79 -3.81 13.93 -27.18
CA LEU A 79 -2.96 13.89 -26.00
C LEU A 79 -2.19 12.56 -26.07
N PRO A 80 -0.87 12.51 -25.77
CA PRO A 80 -0.20 11.23 -25.66
C PRO A 80 -1.02 10.37 -24.68
N ALA A 81 -1.42 9.18 -25.10
CA ALA A 81 -2.01 8.20 -24.20
C ALA A 81 -0.93 7.87 -23.17
N ILE A 82 -1.10 8.30 -21.92
CA ILE A 82 -0.18 7.99 -20.82
C ILE A 82 -0.75 6.77 -20.10
N ALA A 83 -0.77 5.62 -20.78
CA ALA A 83 -0.90 4.28 -20.21
C ALA A 83 -0.88 3.25 -21.35
N GLU A 84 0.27 2.61 -21.57
CA GLU A 84 0.37 1.46 -22.46
C GLU A 84 1.19 0.37 -21.77
N ILE A 85 0.72 -0.88 -21.83
CA ILE A 85 1.49 -2.03 -21.35
C ILE A 85 2.47 -2.42 -22.45
N THR A 86 3.76 -2.42 -22.12
CA THR A 86 4.82 -2.83 -23.05
C THR A 86 5.74 -3.85 -22.39
N SER A 87 6.10 -4.90 -23.10
CA SER A 87 7.06 -5.89 -22.60
C SER A 87 8.46 -5.30 -22.49
N ALA A 88 9.24 -5.79 -21.53
CA ALA A 88 10.68 -5.55 -21.48
C ALA A 88 11.39 -6.40 -22.54
N GLU A 89 12.45 -5.86 -23.13
CA GLU A 89 13.34 -6.61 -24.06
C GLU A 89 14.41 -7.37 -23.26
N ASP A 90 13.98 -8.34 -22.44
CA ASP A 90 14.84 -9.14 -21.58
C ASP A 90 14.57 -10.64 -21.65
N SER A 91 15.27 -11.42 -20.82
CA SER A 91 15.17 -12.89 -20.79
C SER A 91 13.82 -13.42 -20.27
N ALA A 92 12.90 -12.58 -19.77
CA ALA A 92 11.59 -13.04 -19.32
C ALA A 92 10.76 -13.58 -20.47
N GLY A 93 10.94 -13.07 -21.70
CA GLY A 93 10.16 -13.48 -22.87
C GLY A 93 8.67 -13.13 -22.76
N THR A 94 8.34 -11.99 -22.13
CA THR A 94 6.95 -11.53 -22.00
C THR A 94 6.43 -11.02 -23.34
N ILE A 95 5.22 -11.44 -23.68
CA ILE A 95 4.54 -11.04 -24.92
C ILE A 95 3.27 -10.29 -24.54
N VAL A 96 3.15 -9.05 -24.99
CA VAL A 96 1.96 -8.22 -24.80
C VAL A 96 1.29 -8.05 -26.16
N THR A 97 0.06 -8.53 -26.29
CA THR A 97 -0.73 -8.44 -27.52
C THR A 97 -1.96 -7.56 -27.28
N PRO A 98 -2.03 -6.36 -27.89
CA PRO A 98 -3.22 -5.53 -27.79
C PRO A 98 -4.47 -6.22 -28.39
N ASN A 99 -5.61 -6.17 -27.70
CA ASN A 99 -6.88 -6.76 -28.12
C ASN A 99 -8.08 -5.81 -27.93
N ASN A 100 -8.34 -4.95 -28.92
CA ASN A 100 -9.37 -3.89 -28.83
C ASN A 100 -9.10 -2.91 -27.66
N GLN A 101 -9.65 -3.21 -26.48
CA GLN A 101 -9.54 -2.41 -25.26
C GLN A 101 -8.65 -3.05 -24.20
N GLY A 102 -8.08 -4.23 -24.45
CA GLY A 102 -7.18 -4.89 -23.49
C GLY A 102 -5.80 -5.18 -24.05
N PHE A 103 -4.99 -5.78 -23.18
CA PHE A 103 -3.66 -6.26 -23.42
C PHE A 103 -3.58 -7.70 -22.92
N ASP A 104 -3.51 -8.65 -23.85
CA ASP A 104 -3.28 -10.06 -23.52
C ASP A 104 -1.79 -10.27 -23.25
N ILE A 105 -1.48 -10.74 -22.05
CA ILE A 105 -0.13 -10.97 -21.55
C ILE A 105 0.11 -12.49 -21.55
N THR A 106 1.04 -12.93 -22.38
CA THR A 106 1.43 -14.33 -22.59
C THR A 106 2.95 -14.47 -22.62
N GLY A 107 3.45 -15.67 -22.94
CA GLY A 107 4.88 -15.98 -22.86
C GLY A 107 5.31 -16.02 -21.40
N GLY A 108 6.41 -15.34 -21.07
CA GLY A 108 6.99 -15.38 -19.74
C GLY A 108 7.94 -16.57 -19.55
N SER A 109 8.59 -16.59 -18.39
CA SER A 109 9.55 -17.63 -18.01
C SER A 109 9.05 -18.38 -16.79
N LEU A 110 9.19 -19.71 -16.80
CA LEU A 110 8.81 -20.57 -15.67
C LEU A 110 10.02 -20.87 -14.78
N SER A 111 9.77 -20.99 -13.48
CA SER A 111 10.70 -21.62 -12.55
C SER A 111 10.92 -23.11 -12.89
N SER A 112 12.01 -23.69 -12.37
CA SER A 112 12.34 -25.11 -12.60
C SER A 112 11.28 -26.09 -12.07
N ASP A 113 10.55 -25.71 -11.02
CA ASP A 113 9.41 -26.45 -10.46
C ASP A 113 8.05 -26.10 -11.11
N GLN A 114 8.04 -25.16 -12.05
CA GLN A 114 6.88 -24.66 -12.78
C GLN A 114 5.80 -23.99 -11.93
N LEU A 115 6.08 -23.69 -10.65
CA LEU A 115 5.12 -23.05 -9.76
C LEU A 115 5.01 -21.54 -9.99
N ASN A 116 6.07 -20.91 -10.50
CA ASN A 116 6.15 -19.46 -10.71
C ASN A 116 6.29 -19.13 -12.20
N LEU A 117 5.40 -18.26 -12.69
CA LEU A 117 5.46 -17.69 -14.03
C LEU A 117 5.84 -16.22 -13.94
N PHE A 118 6.96 -15.84 -14.57
CA PHE A 118 7.52 -14.50 -14.51
C PHE A 118 7.26 -13.73 -15.79
N HIS A 119 6.81 -12.48 -15.61
CA HIS A 119 6.67 -11.48 -16.65
C HIS A 119 7.51 -10.23 -16.33
N SER A 120 7.98 -9.57 -17.38
CA SER A 120 8.77 -8.36 -17.30
C SER A 120 8.25 -7.33 -18.28
N PHE A 121 7.93 -6.15 -17.77
CA PHE A 121 7.34 -5.03 -18.50
C PHE A 121 8.28 -3.84 -18.48
N LYS A 122 8.35 -3.14 -19.60
CA LYS A 122 8.96 -1.81 -19.62
C LYS A 122 8.00 -0.81 -18.98
N GLU A 123 6.75 -0.80 -19.43
CA GLU A 123 5.67 0.00 -18.88
C GLU A 123 4.48 -0.90 -18.53
N PHE A 124 3.80 -0.59 -17.43
CA PHE A 124 2.55 -1.26 -17.06
C PHE A 124 1.57 -0.21 -16.55
N GLY A 125 0.69 0.26 -17.42
CA GLY A 125 -0.38 1.19 -17.10
C GLY A 125 -1.67 0.83 -17.80
N LEU A 126 -2.80 1.25 -17.24
CA LEU A 126 -4.14 1.07 -17.80
C LEU A 126 -4.93 2.36 -17.68
N ASP A 127 -5.57 2.79 -18.77
CA ASP A 127 -6.61 3.80 -18.75
C ASP A 127 -7.97 3.20 -18.32
N SER A 128 -8.93 4.09 -18.04
CA SER A 128 -10.32 3.72 -17.76
C SER A 128 -10.91 2.86 -18.88
N GLY A 129 -11.47 1.71 -18.49
CA GLY A 129 -12.05 0.73 -19.41
C GLY A 129 -11.04 -0.19 -20.10
N GLN A 130 -9.73 -0.01 -19.87
CA GLN A 130 -8.73 -0.96 -20.38
C GLN A 130 -8.57 -2.19 -19.49
N ILE A 131 -8.08 -3.29 -20.07
CA ILE A 131 -7.91 -4.58 -19.39
C ILE A 131 -6.48 -5.10 -19.56
N ALA A 132 -5.76 -5.39 -18.48
CA ALA A 132 -4.57 -6.24 -18.53
C ALA A 132 -4.98 -7.69 -18.24
N ASN A 133 -4.81 -8.59 -19.19
CA ASN A 133 -5.24 -9.98 -19.05
C ASN A 133 -4.04 -10.93 -19.09
N PHE A 134 -3.63 -11.42 -17.92
CA PHE A 134 -2.61 -12.45 -17.80
C PHE A 134 -3.20 -13.81 -18.19
N ILE A 135 -2.66 -14.44 -19.24
CA ILE A 135 -3.14 -15.74 -19.73
C ILE A 135 -2.09 -16.79 -19.44
N SER A 136 -2.44 -17.76 -18.59
CA SER A 136 -1.60 -18.92 -18.29
C SER A 136 -2.38 -20.21 -18.47
N ASN A 137 -1.87 -21.11 -19.30
CA ASN A 137 -2.48 -22.43 -19.54
C ASN A 137 -1.77 -23.56 -18.77
N ASN A 138 -0.79 -23.24 -17.92
CA ASN A 138 -0.04 -24.24 -17.16
C ASN A 138 -0.76 -24.57 -15.83
N PRO A 139 -1.20 -25.83 -15.62
CA PRO A 139 -1.86 -26.28 -14.39
C PRO A 139 -1.06 -26.10 -13.10
N GLN A 140 0.26 -26.08 -13.20
CA GLN A 140 1.16 -26.11 -12.06
C GLN A 140 1.44 -24.71 -11.51
N VAL A 141 1.18 -23.67 -12.31
CA VAL A 141 1.45 -22.29 -11.93
C VAL A 141 0.56 -21.90 -10.75
N SER A 142 1.23 -21.63 -9.63
CA SER A 142 0.63 -21.17 -8.38
C SER A 142 0.80 -19.66 -8.21
N ASN A 143 1.82 -19.06 -8.84
CA ASN A 143 2.08 -17.63 -8.78
C ASN A 143 2.43 -17.07 -10.17
N ILE A 144 1.82 -15.94 -10.52
CA ILE A 144 2.22 -15.09 -11.64
C ILE A 144 2.88 -13.85 -11.04
N LEU A 145 4.12 -13.56 -11.44
CA LEU A 145 4.89 -12.42 -10.96
C LEU A 145 5.23 -11.50 -12.13
N GLY A 146 4.80 -10.24 -12.06
CA GLY A 146 5.14 -9.20 -13.03
C GLY A 146 6.07 -8.15 -12.42
N ARG A 147 7.18 -7.83 -13.10
CA ARG A 147 8.04 -6.68 -12.75
C ARG A 147 7.94 -5.56 -13.79
N VAL A 148 8.09 -4.31 -13.35
CA VAL A 148 8.22 -3.14 -14.24
C VAL A 148 9.63 -2.57 -14.13
N VAL A 149 10.33 -2.48 -15.26
CA VAL A 149 11.76 -2.12 -15.31
C VAL A 149 12.04 -0.78 -16.00
N GLY A 150 11.02 -0.13 -16.59
CA GLY A 150 11.20 1.14 -17.33
C GLY A 150 11.44 2.37 -16.47
N GLY A 151 11.29 2.27 -15.15
CA GLY A 151 11.55 3.34 -14.19
C GLY A 151 10.43 4.36 -14.02
N ASN A 152 9.31 4.20 -14.73
CA ASN A 152 8.11 5.01 -14.56
C ASN A 152 7.12 4.34 -13.60
N PRO A 153 6.34 5.13 -12.82
CA PRO A 153 5.29 4.60 -11.96
C PRO A 153 4.14 4.00 -12.80
N SER A 154 3.54 2.92 -12.29
CA SER A 154 2.38 2.31 -12.93
C SER A 154 1.10 3.07 -12.61
N ILE A 155 0.45 3.64 -13.62
CA ILE A 155 -0.87 4.26 -13.48
C ILE A 155 -1.91 3.27 -13.98
N ILE A 156 -2.65 2.67 -13.05
CA ILE A 156 -3.60 1.58 -13.29
C ILE A 156 -4.99 2.10 -12.96
N ASN A 157 -5.73 2.56 -13.97
CA ASN A 157 -7.12 3.00 -13.85
C ASN A 157 -8.05 2.07 -14.65
N GLY A 158 -7.80 0.77 -14.64
CA GLY A 158 -8.59 -0.22 -15.40
C GLY A 158 -8.66 -1.58 -14.71
N LEU A 159 -9.00 -2.63 -15.46
CA LEU A 159 -9.15 -3.98 -14.93
C LEU A 159 -7.85 -4.80 -15.06
N ILE A 160 -7.37 -5.37 -13.97
CA ILE A 160 -6.37 -6.44 -14.02
C ILE A 160 -7.08 -7.79 -13.88
N GLN A 161 -6.82 -8.70 -14.81
CA GLN A 161 -7.47 -10.00 -14.90
C GLN A 161 -6.46 -11.13 -15.10
N ILE A 162 -6.78 -12.31 -14.57
CA ILE A 162 -6.12 -13.57 -14.95
C ILE A 162 -7.13 -14.50 -15.64
N THR A 163 -6.72 -15.04 -16.78
CA THR A 163 -7.41 -16.14 -17.46
C THR A 163 -6.54 -17.41 -17.37
N SER A 164 -6.87 -18.31 -16.43
CA SER A 164 -6.07 -19.50 -16.11
C SER A 164 -6.84 -20.83 -16.13
N GLY A 165 -7.97 -20.89 -16.85
CA GLY A 165 -8.81 -22.08 -16.89
C GLY A 165 -9.38 -22.43 -15.51
N ASN A 166 -9.11 -23.65 -15.02
CA ASN A 166 -9.60 -24.15 -13.72
C ASN A 166 -8.59 -24.00 -12.57
N TYR A 167 -7.50 -23.27 -12.79
CA TYR A 167 -6.44 -23.05 -11.80
C TYR A 167 -6.51 -21.63 -11.25
N SER A 168 -6.00 -21.43 -10.04
CA SER A 168 -6.17 -20.18 -9.30
C SER A 168 -4.82 -19.62 -8.84
N PRO A 169 -3.98 -19.14 -9.75
CA PRO A 169 -2.70 -18.56 -9.37
C PRO A 169 -2.87 -17.22 -8.67
N ASN A 170 -1.97 -16.94 -7.72
CA ASN A 170 -1.81 -15.62 -7.13
C ASN A 170 -1.15 -14.66 -8.13
N LEU A 171 -1.34 -13.35 -7.94
CA LEU A 171 -0.69 -12.31 -8.73
C LEU A 171 0.19 -11.41 -7.85
N TYR A 172 1.46 -11.27 -8.25
CA TYR A 172 2.40 -10.31 -7.67
C TYR A 172 2.78 -9.29 -8.74
N LEU A 173 2.64 -8.00 -8.43
CA LEU A 173 3.12 -6.90 -9.26
C LEU A 173 4.17 -6.09 -8.50
N MET A 174 5.34 -5.91 -9.12
CA MET A 174 6.48 -5.19 -8.56
C MET A 174 6.83 -4.01 -9.46
N ASN A 175 6.75 -2.79 -8.91
CA ASN A 175 7.26 -1.59 -9.56
C ASN A 175 7.93 -0.67 -8.54
N PRO A 176 9.27 -0.62 -8.46
CA PRO A 176 9.98 0.22 -7.50
C PRO A 176 9.72 1.73 -7.68
N ALA A 177 9.28 2.18 -8.85
CA ALA A 177 8.96 3.58 -9.12
C ALA A 177 7.64 4.04 -8.48
N GLY A 178 6.77 3.10 -8.07
CA GLY A 178 5.46 3.38 -7.48
C GLY A 178 4.28 2.92 -8.33
N MET A 179 3.11 2.89 -7.73
CA MET A 179 1.87 2.45 -8.37
C MET A 179 0.66 3.27 -7.91
N ILE A 180 -0.22 3.59 -8.84
CA ILE A 180 -1.51 4.22 -8.56
C ILE A 180 -2.61 3.33 -9.13
N PHE A 181 -3.49 2.87 -8.25
CA PHE A 181 -4.78 2.29 -8.62
C PHE A 181 -5.82 3.42 -8.59
N GLY A 182 -6.20 3.92 -9.76
CA GLY A 182 -7.19 4.99 -9.90
C GLY A 182 -8.61 4.53 -9.53
N ALA A 183 -9.57 5.46 -9.51
CA ALA A 183 -10.96 5.18 -9.11
C ALA A 183 -11.65 4.06 -9.92
N ASP A 184 -11.26 3.84 -11.18
CA ASP A 184 -11.80 2.77 -12.04
C ASP A 184 -11.00 1.47 -11.94
N ALA A 185 -9.92 1.42 -11.14
CA ALA A 185 -9.12 0.22 -10.96
C ALA A 185 -9.95 -0.90 -10.33
N ARG A 186 -9.89 -2.10 -10.93
CA ARG A 186 -10.57 -3.31 -10.47
C ARG A 186 -9.67 -4.53 -10.63
N LEU A 187 -9.97 -5.58 -9.88
CA LEU A 187 -9.32 -6.88 -10.00
C LEU A 187 -10.37 -7.94 -10.40
N ASN A 188 -9.96 -8.83 -11.31
CA ASN A 188 -10.63 -10.09 -11.61
C ASN A 188 -9.58 -11.21 -11.60
N VAL A 189 -9.10 -11.52 -10.40
CA VAL A 189 -8.06 -12.53 -10.18
C VAL A 189 -8.64 -13.71 -9.39
N PRO A 190 -8.20 -14.94 -9.64
CA PRO A 190 -8.80 -16.13 -9.04
C PRO A 190 -8.31 -16.42 -7.61
N ALA A 191 -7.21 -15.79 -7.17
CA ALA A 191 -6.62 -15.99 -5.85
C ALA A 191 -6.08 -14.66 -5.26
N SER A 192 -4.98 -14.71 -4.50
CA SER A 192 -4.45 -13.54 -3.78
C SER A 192 -3.73 -12.56 -4.70
N PHE A 193 -3.73 -11.28 -4.31
CA PHE A 193 -3.07 -10.18 -5.02
C PHE A 193 -2.05 -9.48 -4.14
N THR A 194 -0.86 -9.23 -4.66
CA THR A 194 0.19 -8.44 -3.99
C THR A 194 0.72 -7.39 -4.95
N ALA A 195 0.72 -6.13 -4.49
CA ALA A 195 1.39 -5.03 -5.17
C ALA A 195 2.52 -4.52 -4.28
N THR A 196 3.74 -4.46 -4.81
CA THR A 196 4.91 -3.99 -4.06
C THR A 196 5.76 -2.97 -4.83
N THR A 197 6.37 -2.02 -4.10
CA THR A 197 7.44 -1.14 -4.64
C THR A 197 8.82 -1.57 -4.17
N ALA A 198 8.95 -2.80 -3.69
CA ALA A 198 10.21 -3.46 -3.43
C ALA A 198 11.08 -3.50 -4.70
N THR A 199 12.40 -3.56 -4.49
CA THR A 199 13.40 -3.78 -5.53
C THR A 199 13.62 -5.25 -5.84
N GLY A 200 13.15 -6.15 -4.98
CA GLY A 200 13.19 -7.59 -5.23
C GLY A 200 12.18 -8.37 -4.40
N ILE A 201 11.81 -9.55 -4.90
CA ILE A 201 10.98 -10.55 -4.22
C ILE A 201 11.83 -11.78 -3.94
N GLY A 202 12.05 -12.12 -2.68
CA GLY A 202 12.88 -13.25 -2.27
C GLY A 202 12.08 -14.54 -2.17
N PHE A 203 12.75 -15.68 -2.37
CA PHE A 203 12.19 -17.03 -2.30
C PHE A 203 12.84 -17.83 -1.17
N GLU A 204 12.22 -18.95 -0.75
CA GLU A 204 12.66 -19.75 0.40
C GLU A 204 14.10 -20.29 0.30
N ASP A 205 14.59 -20.47 -0.92
CA ASP A 205 15.94 -20.94 -1.23
C ASP A 205 17.00 -19.81 -1.18
N GLY A 206 16.58 -18.57 -0.89
CA GLY A 206 17.43 -17.39 -0.80
C GLY A 206 17.68 -16.69 -2.14
N ASN A 207 17.05 -17.15 -3.22
CA ASN A 207 17.11 -16.51 -4.53
C ASN A 207 16.16 -15.31 -4.60
N TRP A 208 16.46 -14.36 -5.48
CA TRP A 208 15.74 -13.09 -5.58
C TRP A 208 15.25 -12.85 -7.00
N PHE A 209 13.96 -12.52 -7.12
CA PHE A 209 13.40 -11.95 -8.32
C PHE A 209 13.58 -10.44 -8.26
N ASP A 210 14.63 -9.94 -8.91
CA ASP A 210 15.03 -8.54 -8.85
C ASP A 210 14.30 -7.69 -9.89
N ALA A 211 13.94 -6.47 -9.52
CA ALA A 211 13.37 -5.48 -10.42
C ALA A 211 14.40 -4.94 -11.42
N PHE A 212 15.69 -5.02 -11.08
CA PHE A 212 16.79 -4.47 -11.84
C PHE A 212 17.78 -5.56 -12.25
N GLY A 213 18.27 -5.49 -13.48
CA GLY A 213 19.21 -6.48 -14.01
C GLY A 213 18.54 -7.78 -14.46
N ASP A 214 19.39 -8.78 -14.71
CA ASP A 214 19.00 -10.09 -15.21
C ASP A 214 18.59 -11.01 -14.06
N ASN A 215 17.55 -11.81 -14.29
CA ASN A 215 17.12 -12.86 -13.38
C ASN A 215 17.43 -14.25 -13.96
N ASN A 216 17.84 -15.18 -13.11
CA ASN A 216 17.84 -16.60 -13.45
C ASN A 216 16.51 -17.24 -13.03
N TYR A 217 15.51 -17.18 -13.90
CA TYR A 217 14.15 -17.64 -13.59
C TYR A 217 14.08 -19.11 -13.14
N GLN A 218 14.98 -19.97 -13.62
CA GLN A 218 14.99 -21.40 -13.24
C GLN A 218 15.28 -21.60 -11.75
N ASP A 219 16.01 -20.68 -11.12
CA ASP A 219 16.39 -20.76 -9.71
C ASP A 219 15.32 -20.15 -8.78
N LEU A 220 14.32 -19.46 -9.32
CA LEU A 220 13.25 -18.81 -8.54
C LEU A 220 12.11 -19.78 -8.25
N SER A 221 12.45 -20.87 -7.54
CA SER A 221 11.53 -21.96 -7.18
C SER A 221 10.77 -21.67 -5.87
N LYS A 222 9.66 -22.39 -5.63
CA LYS A 222 8.82 -22.30 -4.42
C LYS A 222 8.09 -20.97 -4.23
N GLU A 223 7.54 -20.73 -3.04
CA GLU A 223 6.73 -19.55 -2.76
C GLU A 223 7.58 -18.29 -2.51
N PRO A 224 7.09 -17.11 -2.93
CA PRO A 224 7.63 -15.82 -2.51
C PRO A 224 7.58 -15.65 -0.97
N THR A 225 8.70 -15.26 -0.38
CA THR A 225 8.85 -15.15 1.08
C THR A 225 9.58 -13.91 1.57
N SER A 226 9.99 -12.97 0.74
CA SER A 226 10.60 -11.71 1.21
C SER A 226 10.44 -10.57 0.22
N PHE A 227 10.58 -9.33 0.68
CA PHE A 227 10.64 -8.11 -0.12
C PHE A 227 11.88 -7.30 0.27
N ALA A 228 12.70 -6.91 -0.70
CA ALA A 228 13.85 -6.02 -0.49
C ALA A 228 13.48 -4.58 -0.87
N PHE A 229 13.85 -3.61 -0.05
CA PHE A 229 13.67 -2.18 -0.32
C PHE A 229 15.03 -1.50 -0.31
N ASP A 230 15.78 -1.66 -1.40
CA ASP A 230 17.17 -1.18 -1.49
C ASP A 230 17.27 0.31 -1.85
N LEU A 231 16.17 0.92 -2.29
CA LEU A 231 16.12 2.36 -2.56
C LEU A 231 16.03 3.13 -1.24
N ALA A 232 16.84 4.19 -1.11
CA ALA A 232 16.74 5.13 0.01
C ALA A 232 15.36 5.81 0.09
N GLN A 233 14.70 5.96 -1.06
CA GLN A 233 13.33 6.47 -1.17
C GLN A 233 12.53 5.52 -2.09
N PRO A 234 11.89 4.48 -1.54
CA PRO A 234 11.08 3.59 -2.34
C PRO A 234 9.79 4.27 -2.82
N GLY A 235 9.25 3.81 -3.94
CA GLY A 235 8.03 4.36 -4.53
C GLY A 235 6.80 4.26 -3.64
N SER A 236 5.77 5.05 -3.96
CA SER A 236 4.50 5.05 -3.24
C SER A 236 3.47 4.17 -3.93
N ILE A 237 2.56 3.57 -3.15
CA ILE A 237 1.33 2.93 -3.62
C ILE A 237 0.13 3.78 -3.21
N ILE A 238 -0.70 4.19 -4.17
CA ILE A 238 -1.95 4.90 -3.89
C ILE A 238 -3.11 4.06 -4.44
N ASN A 239 -4.06 3.68 -3.60
CA ASN A 239 -5.29 3.01 -4.03
C ASN A 239 -6.53 3.90 -3.83
N ALA A 240 -7.15 4.30 -4.94
CA ALA A 240 -8.45 4.96 -5.00
C ALA A 240 -9.54 4.07 -5.62
N GLY A 241 -9.17 2.91 -6.16
CA GLY A 241 -10.08 1.96 -6.77
C GLY A 241 -10.78 1.04 -5.76
N GLU A 242 -11.51 0.07 -6.30
CA GLU A 242 -12.11 -1.03 -5.54
C GLU A 242 -11.38 -2.33 -5.90
N LEU A 243 -10.41 -2.69 -5.08
CA LEU A 243 -9.62 -3.91 -5.27
C LEU A 243 -10.26 -5.02 -4.43
N GLU A 244 -10.81 -6.02 -5.10
CA GLU A 244 -11.50 -7.15 -4.49
C GLU A 244 -10.87 -8.46 -4.96
N VAL A 245 -10.66 -9.38 -4.02
CA VAL A 245 -10.25 -10.77 -4.29
C VAL A 245 -11.33 -11.74 -3.80
N PRO A 246 -11.35 -12.98 -4.31
CA PRO A 246 -12.31 -13.99 -3.87
C PRO A 246 -12.25 -14.30 -2.36
N ASP A 247 -13.29 -14.97 -1.85
CA ASP A 247 -13.38 -15.37 -0.45
C ASP A 247 -12.12 -16.10 0.05
N ASN A 248 -11.69 -15.77 1.27
CA ASN A 248 -10.52 -16.34 1.95
C ASN A 248 -9.19 -16.15 1.22
N GLN A 249 -9.11 -15.17 0.30
CA GLN A 249 -7.86 -14.75 -0.34
C GLN A 249 -7.28 -13.51 0.34
N ARG A 250 -6.11 -13.07 -0.14
CA ARG A 250 -5.35 -11.96 0.44
C ARG A 250 -5.15 -10.81 -0.53
N ILE A 251 -5.16 -9.57 -0.03
CA ILE A 251 -4.57 -8.42 -0.70
C ILE A 251 -3.43 -7.86 0.14
N ALA A 252 -2.25 -7.68 -0.46
CA ALA A 252 -1.16 -6.89 0.09
C ALA A 252 -0.81 -5.68 -0.75
N LEU A 253 -0.72 -4.52 -0.11
CA LEU A 253 -0.08 -3.33 -0.67
C LEU A 253 1.14 -2.98 0.20
N ILE A 254 2.34 -3.17 -0.33
CA ILE A 254 3.60 -3.01 0.43
C ILE A 254 4.51 -2.04 -0.33
N GLY A 255 4.70 -0.83 0.17
CA GLY A 255 5.44 0.20 -0.58
C GLY A 255 6.27 1.11 0.31
N GLY A 256 7.01 2.04 -0.28
CA GLY A 256 7.73 3.09 0.46
C GLY A 256 6.78 3.96 1.28
N SER A 257 5.66 4.33 0.68
CA SER A 257 4.49 4.90 1.34
C SER A 257 3.25 4.24 0.76
N VAL A 258 2.20 4.05 1.58
CA VAL A 258 0.95 3.45 1.09
C VAL A 258 -0.24 4.30 1.52
N ILE A 259 -1.04 4.74 0.55
CA ILE A 259 -2.24 5.53 0.79
C ILE A 259 -3.43 4.80 0.19
N ASN A 260 -4.38 4.40 1.03
CA ASN A 260 -5.69 3.96 0.59
C ASN A 260 -6.67 5.12 0.74
N THR A 261 -7.44 5.42 -0.31
CA THR A 261 -8.62 6.31 -0.31
C THR A 261 -9.85 5.58 -0.83
N GLY A 262 -9.66 4.49 -1.60
CA GLY A 262 -10.70 3.63 -2.12
C GLY A 262 -11.08 2.48 -1.18
N LYS A 263 -11.36 1.32 -1.77
CA LYS A 263 -11.82 0.12 -1.06
C LYS A 263 -10.90 -1.07 -1.34
N LEU A 264 -10.48 -1.75 -0.27
CA LEU A 264 -9.87 -3.09 -0.33
C LEU A 264 -10.84 -4.09 0.27
N LYS A 265 -11.15 -5.16 -0.47
CA LYS A 265 -12.08 -6.21 -0.02
C LYS A 265 -11.48 -7.60 -0.21
N ALA A 266 -11.43 -8.35 0.88
CA ALA A 266 -10.99 -9.76 0.90
C ALA A 266 -11.89 -10.53 1.87
N GLU A 267 -13.11 -10.86 1.43
CA GLU A 267 -14.14 -11.45 2.29
C GLU A 267 -13.64 -12.71 3.02
N GLY A 268 -13.63 -12.69 4.35
CA GLY A 268 -13.16 -13.83 5.17
C GLY A 268 -11.66 -14.12 5.08
N GLY A 269 -10.89 -13.31 4.33
CA GLY A 269 -9.47 -13.45 4.13
C GLY A 269 -8.64 -12.41 4.89
N ASN A 270 -7.55 -11.94 4.26
CA ASN A 270 -6.57 -11.07 4.90
C ASN A 270 -6.26 -9.83 4.06
N LEU A 271 -6.16 -8.67 4.71
CA LEU A 271 -5.65 -7.44 4.11
C LEU A 271 -4.38 -7.00 4.84
N THR A 272 -3.34 -6.69 4.07
CA THR A 272 -2.11 -6.09 4.61
C THR A 272 -1.75 -4.83 3.85
N ILE A 273 -1.60 -3.74 4.58
CA ILE A 273 -1.07 -2.48 4.07
C ILE A 273 0.18 -2.15 4.89
N ALA A 274 1.32 -2.04 4.24
CA ALA A 274 2.58 -1.77 4.91
C ALA A 274 3.41 -0.73 4.17
N ALA A 275 3.77 0.35 4.88
CA ALA A 275 4.77 1.29 4.40
C ALA A 275 6.13 0.96 5.00
N VAL A 276 7.10 0.68 4.14
CA VAL A 276 8.46 0.30 4.52
C VAL A 276 9.36 1.52 4.29
N PRO A 277 10.10 2.02 5.30
CA PRO A 277 11.13 3.01 5.05
C PRO A 277 12.19 2.43 4.08
N GLY A 278 12.88 3.29 3.33
CA GLY A 278 13.97 2.84 2.46
C GLY A 278 15.09 2.11 3.22
N GLU A 279 15.98 1.45 2.47
CA GLU A 279 17.13 0.70 3.00
C GLU A 279 16.72 -0.38 4.01
N SER A 280 15.65 -1.12 3.71
CA SER A 280 15.06 -2.12 4.60
C SER A 280 14.82 -3.46 3.90
N LEU A 281 15.03 -4.56 4.63
CA LEU A 281 14.66 -5.90 4.19
C LEU A 281 13.42 -6.36 4.97
N VAL A 282 12.37 -6.78 4.26
CA VAL A 282 11.15 -7.32 4.86
C VAL A 282 11.09 -8.82 4.59
N LYS A 283 11.13 -9.65 5.64
CA LYS A 283 11.02 -11.11 5.53
C LYS A 283 9.60 -11.59 5.82
N ILE A 284 8.99 -12.31 4.88
CA ILE A 284 7.64 -12.90 4.96
C ILE A 284 7.67 -14.28 5.63
N SER A 285 8.83 -14.95 5.75
CA SER A 285 8.93 -16.17 6.56
C SER A 285 10.30 -16.34 7.24
N GLN A 286 10.29 -16.19 8.57
CA GLN A 286 11.08 -16.93 9.57
C GLN A 286 10.96 -16.16 10.88
N SER A 287 10.26 -16.76 11.85
CA SER A 287 10.13 -16.20 13.19
C SER A 287 11.51 -15.94 13.80
N GLY A 288 11.82 -14.66 14.04
CA GLY A 288 12.80 -14.28 15.06
C GLY A 288 14.21 -13.91 14.62
N ASN A 289 14.45 -13.45 13.39
CA ASN A 289 15.72 -12.76 13.07
C ASN A 289 15.54 -11.67 11.98
N LEU A 290 15.41 -10.41 12.41
CA LEU A 290 15.89 -9.25 11.65
C LEU A 290 17.41 -9.39 11.54
N LEU A 291 17.88 -9.93 10.41
CA LEU A 291 19.21 -9.59 9.96
C LEU A 291 19.03 -8.28 9.19
N ASN A 292 19.47 -7.17 9.79
CA ASN A 292 19.99 -6.05 9.01
C ASN A 292 21.22 -6.61 8.27
N LEU A 293 20.97 -7.34 7.18
CA LEU A 293 22.00 -7.56 6.20
C LEU A 293 22.14 -6.22 5.50
N GLU A 294 23.33 -5.63 5.57
CA GLU A 294 23.74 -4.57 4.66
C GLU A 294 23.71 -5.19 3.27
N ILE A 295 22.54 -5.16 2.62
CA ILE A 295 22.40 -5.52 1.22
C ILE A 295 23.05 -4.35 0.48
N GLU A 296 24.15 -4.60 -0.21
CA GLU A 296 24.67 -3.62 -1.16
C GLU A 296 23.58 -3.42 -2.22
N PRO A 297 22.98 -2.22 -2.33
CA PRO A 297 21.92 -1.97 -3.29
C PRO A 297 22.40 -2.33 -4.69
N PRO A 298 21.53 -2.78 -5.61
CA PRO A 298 21.88 -2.89 -7.02
C PRO A 298 22.23 -1.48 -7.52
N ARG A 299 23.53 -1.23 -7.57
CA ARG A 299 24.16 -0.08 -8.19
C ARG A 299 24.42 -0.43 -9.65
N THR A 300 24.34 0.55 -10.52
CA THR A 300 25.09 0.43 -11.79
C THR A 300 26.56 0.10 -11.47
N LEU A 301 27.33 -0.43 -12.45
CA LEU A 301 28.79 -0.58 -12.31
C LEU A 301 29.50 0.72 -11.86
N ASP A 302 28.82 1.87 -11.98
CA ASP A 302 29.26 3.21 -11.60
C ASP A 302 28.65 3.74 -10.27
N GLY A 303 27.96 2.91 -9.49
CA GLY A 303 27.51 3.28 -8.14
C GLY A 303 26.21 4.08 -8.04
N GLN A 304 25.44 4.25 -9.13
CA GLN A 304 24.19 5.03 -9.13
C GLN A 304 22.95 4.12 -8.92
N PRO A 305 21.92 4.59 -8.19
CA PRO A 305 20.62 3.92 -8.18
C PRO A 305 20.04 3.90 -9.60
N LEU A 306 19.55 2.74 -10.06
CA LEU A 306 19.04 2.59 -11.43
C LEU A 306 17.84 3.50 -11.73
N ILE A 307 17.07 3.88 -10.70
CA ILE A 307 15.93 4.80 -10.81
C ILE A 307 15.83 5.67 -9.55
N THR A 308 15.13 6.80 -9.66
CA THR A 308 14.68 7.59 -8.51
C THR A 308 13.16 7.63 -8.53
N ALA A 309 12.52 7.05 -7.51
CA ALA A 309 11.06 7.09 -7.41
C ALA A 309 10.57 8.53 -7.19
N LEU A 310 9.40 8.85 -7.74
CA LEU A 310 8.76 10.15 -7.55
C LEU A 310 8.14 10.23 -6.15
N ASP A 311 8.20 11.42 -5.54
CA ASP A 311 7.40 11.71 -4.37
C ASP A 311 5.91 11.86 -4.73
N ILE A 312 5.03 11.78 -3.72
CA ILE A 312 3.58 11.83 -3.96
C ILE A 312 3.14 13.14 -4.65
N PRO A 313 3.62 14.35 -4.27
CA PRO A 313 3.30 15.57 -5.00
C PRO A 313 3.69 15.53 -6.50
N ALA A 314 4.90 15.09 -6.84
CA ALA A 314 5.35 14.98 -8.22
C ALA A 314 4.56 13.92 -8.99
N LEU A 315 4.22 12.81 -8.34
CA LEU A 315 3.38 11.76 -8.91
C LEU A 315 1.99 12.30 -9.27
N LEU A 316 1.34 13.03 -8.35
CA LEU A 316 -0.01 13.60 -8.53
C LEU A 316 -0.07 14.75 -9.55
N THR A 317 1.00 15.54 -9.66
CA THR A 317 1.07 16.69 -10.59
C THR A 317 1.65 16.33 -11.96
N GLY A 318 2.27 15.15 -12.10
CA GLY A 318 2.89 14.66 -13.32
C GLY A 318 2.17 13.42 -13.87
N PRO A 319 2.74 12.20 -13.75
CA PRO A 319 2.20 11.00 -14.41
C PRO A 319 0.74 10.68 -14.08
N ALA A 320 0.27 11.01 -12.88
CA ALA A 320 -1.10 10.75 -12.46
C ALA A 320 -2.06 11.93 -12.66
N GLN A 321 -1.63 12.97 -13.39
CA GLN A 321 -2.46 14.15 -13.61
C GLN A 321 -3.76 13.76 -14.33
N GLY A 322 -4.89 14.09 -13.70
CA GLY A 322 -6.22 13.78 -14.24
C GLY A 322 -6.79 12.44 -13.79
N VAL A 323 -6.03 11.60 -13.10
CA VAL A 323 -6.53 10.37 -12.46
C VAL A 323 -7.16 10.74 -11.11
N GLU A 324 -8.36 10.23 -10.85
CA GLU A 324 -9.00 10.41 -9.55
C GLU A 324 -8.36 9.48 -8.50
N THR A 325 -7.72 10.08 -7.51
CA THR A 325 -6.97 9.39 -6.45
C THR A 325 -7.51 9.67 -5.04
N GLY A 326 -8.51 10.56 -4.89
CA GLY A 326 -8.92 11.09 -3.59
C GLY A 326 -7.90 12.02 -2.93
N LEU A 327 -6.78 12.34 -3.61
CA LEU A 327 -5.72 13.23 -3.14
C LEU A 327 -5.61 14.48 -4.00
N SER A 328 -5.14 15.56 -3.40
CA SER A 328 -4.79 16.80 -4.09
C SER A 328 -3.42 17.29 -3.66
N ALA A 329 -2.59 17.65 -4.63
CA ALA A 329 -1.30 18.31 -4.38
C ALA A 329 -1.50 19.82 -4.42
N ASN A 330 -1.08 20.50 -3.34
CA ASN A 330 -1.13 21.95 -3.22
C ASN A 330 0.10 22.60 -3.86
N SER A 331 -0.03 23.87 -4.23
CA SER A 331 1.08 24.67 -4.78
C SER A 331 2.27 24.87 -3.83
N ASN A 332 2.09 24.59 -2.53
CA ASN A 332 3.15 24.63 -1.53
C ASN A 332 3.87 23.28 -1.34
N GLY A 333 3.60 22.28 -2.19
CA GLY A 333 4.22 20.96 -2.14
C GLY A 333 3.60 19.99 -1.12
N THR A 334 2.53 20.40 -0.41
CA THR A 334 1.81 19.51 0.51
C THR A 334 0.73 18.72 -0.22
N VAL A 335 0.39 17.54 0.31
CA VAL A 335 -0.70 16.71 -0.21
C VAL A 335 -1.83 16.68 0.81
N GLN A 336 -3.08 16.74 0.35
CA GLN A 336 -4.28 16.64 1.19
C GLN A 336 -5.25 15.59 0.66
N LEU A 337 -5.96 14.93 1.57
CA LEU A 337 -7.15 14.16 1.25
C LEU A 337 -8.25 15.11 0.79
N LYS A 338 -8.84 14.87 -0.39
CA LYS A 338 -9.90 15.72 -0.96
C LYS A 338 -11.13 15.78 -0.04
N ASP A 339 -11.50 14.66 0.56
CA ASP A 339 -12.74 14.55 1.34
C ASP A 339 -12.66 15.25 2.70
N SER A 340 -11.51 15.19 3.37
CA SER A 340 -11.34 15.75 4.72
C SER A 340 -10.54 17.05 4.76
N GLY A 341 -9.86 17.42 3.68
CA GLY A 341 -8.88 18.51 3.65
C GLY A 341 -7.66 18.26 4.54
N THR A 342 -7.47 17.03 5.05
CA THR A 342 -6.37 16.69 5.96
C THR A 342 -5.08 16.59 5.18
N THR A 343 -4.06 17.34 5.59
CA THR A 343 -2.70 17.20 5.05
C THR A 343 -2.10 15.87 5.46
N VAL A 344 -1.59 15.12 4.48
CA VAL A 344 -0.93 13.84 4.68
C VAL A 344 0.58 14.01 4.59
N PRO A 345 1.37 13.38 5.48
CA PRO A 345 2.81 13.28 5.32
C PRO A 345 3.15 12.53 4.02
N THR A 346 4.19 12.97 3.33
CA THR A 346 4.66 12.35 2.06
C THR A 346 5.99 11.63 2.22
N GLU A 347 6.48 11.51 3.45
CA GLU A 347 7.72 10.83 3.81
C GLU A 347 7.55 9.31 3.73
N THR A 348 8.60 8.58 3.37
CA THR A 348 8.60 7.11 3.38
C THR A 348 8.30 6.54 4.77
N GLY A 349 7.82 5.30 4.83
CA GLY A 349 7.31 4.68 6.04
C GLY A 349 5.94 5.19 6.47
N THR A 350 5.26 5.99 5.63
CA THR A 350 3.92 6.52 5.95
C THR A 350 2.81 5.67 5.35
N THR A 351 1.88 5.22 6.19
CA THR A 351 0.65 4.54 5.79
C THR A 351 -0.57 5.38 6.13
N ILE A 352 -1.35 5.74 5.11
CA ILE A 352 -2.62 6.45 5.28
C ILE A 352 -3.76 5.52 4.87
N VAL A 353 -4.69 5.29 5.77
CA VAL A 353 -5.95 4.59 5.47
C VAL A 353 -7.08 5.59 5.54
N SER A 354 -7.60 5.94 4.38
CA SER A 354 -8.89 6.57 4.15
C SER A 354 -9.74 5.62 3.29
N GLY A 355 -11.07 5.78 3.29
CA GLY A 355 -11.95 4.81 2.62
C GLY A 355 -12.17 3.53 3.43
N THR A 356 -12.20 2.37 2.78
CA THR A 356 -12.69 1.11 3.39
C THR A 356 -11.70 -0.05 3.27
N LEU A 357 -11.45 -0.75 4.38
CA LEU A 357 -10.79 -2.06 4.44
C LEU A 357 -11.79 -3.08 4.96
N ASP A 358 -12.17 -4.07 4.15
CA ASP A 358 -13.25 -5.01 4.48
C ASP A 358 -12.81 -6.47 4.30
N VAL A 359 -12.75 -7.21 5.41
CA VAL A 359 -12.59 -8.67 5.46
C VAL A 359 -13.78 -9.34 6.14
N SER A 360 -14.87 -8.59 6.33
CA SER A 360 -16.06 -9.10 7.00
C SER A 360 -16.64 -10.28 6.23
N SER A 361 -17.15 -11.29 6.94
CA SER A 361 -17.80 -12.45 6.30
C SER A 361 -18.80 -13.11 7.23
N PRO A 362 -19.98 -13.51 6.76
CA PRO A 362 -20.90 -14.31 7.56
C PRO A 362 -20.35 -15.71 7.84
N LYS A 363 -19.32 -16.17 7.14
CA LYS A 363 -18.73 -17.51 7.33
C LYS A 363 -17.80 -17.55 8.57
N LEU A 364 -17.63 -18.75 9.13
CA LEU A 364 -16.63 -19.02 10.16
C LEU A 364 -15.25 -19.05 9.50
N GLY A 365 -14.30 -18.30 10.06
CA GLY A 365 -12.95 -18.23 9.53
C GLY A 365 -12.07 -17.33 10.38
N ARG A 366 -10.75 -17.48 10.23
CA ARG A 366 -9.80 -16.48 10.70
C ARG A 366 -9.66 -15.45 9.58
N ARG A 367 -9.80 -14.18 9.93
CA ARG A 367 -9.72 -13.05 9.02
C ARG A 367 -8.98 -11.93 9.69
N SER A 368 -8.26 -11.12 8.93
CA SER A 368 -7.56 -10.02 9.53
C SER A 368 -7.29 -8.82 8.62
N VAL A 369 -7.14 -7.67 9.27
CA VAL A 369 -6.61 -6.45 8.67
C VAL A 369 -5.34 -6.06 9.41
N THR A 370 -4.25 -5.90 8.67
CA THR A 370 -2.94 -5.50 9.19
C THR A 370 -2.52 -4.19 8.53
N VAL A 371 -2.30 -3.16 9.32
CA VAL A 371 -1.86 -1.83 8.86
C VAL A 371 -0.56 -1.49 9.57
N LEU A 372 0.52 -1.36 8.81
CA LEU A 372 1.89 -1.19 9.30
C LEU A 372 2.58 0.00 8.63
N GLY A 373 3.58 0.55 9.29
CA GLY A 373 4.37 1.69 8.84
C GLY A 373 4.99 2.41 10.03
N ASP A 374 6.01 3.23 9.79
CA ASP A 374 6.61 4.11 10.80
C ASP A 374 5.60 5.15 11.32
N ARG A 375 4.83 5.73 10.40
CA ARG A 375 3.75 6.68 10.67
C ARG A 375 2.45 6.18 10.06
N ILE A 376 1.43 6.04 10.89
CA ILE A 376 0.13 5.55 10.46
C ILE A 376 -0.95 6.58 10.78
N ALA A 377 -1.79 6.90 9.79
CA ALA A 377 -3.01 7.66 10.02
C ALA A 377 -4.24 6.95 9.42
N VAL A 378 -5.24 6.72 10.24
CA VAL A 378 -6.55 6.18 9.84
C VAL A 378 -7.56 7.34 9.89
N ILE A 379 -7.93 7.87 8.72
CA ILE A 379 -8.67 9.14 8.58
C ILE A 379 -10.00 8.89 7.88
N ASN A 380 -11.11 9.13 8.60
CA ASN A 380 -12.48 8.90 8.14
C ASN A 380 -12.66 7.54 7.44
N ALA A 381 -12.02 6.51 7.97
CA ALA A 381 -11.98 5.19 7.35
C ALA A 381 -12.87 4.20 8.07
N THR A 382 -13.37 3.22 7.33
CA THR A 382 -14.03 2.03 7.89
C THR A 382 -13.12 0.83 7.75
N ILE A 383 -12.81 0.17 8.86
CA ILE A 383 -12.08 -1.09 8.88
C ILE A 383 -13.04 -2.15 9.45
N ASP A 384 -13.52 -3.08 8.63
CA ASP A 384 -14.46 -4.12 9.06
C ASP A 384 -13.86 -5.52 8.96
N SER A 385 -13.75 -6.17 10.11
CA SER A 385 -13.35 -7.57 10.27
C SER A 385 -14.44 -8.41 10.96
N SER A 386 -15.68 -7.91 10.97
CA SER A 386 -16.80 -8.54 11.66
C SER A 386 -17.29 -9.80 10.93
N GLY A 387 -18.01 -10.66 11.63
CA GLY A 387 -18.58 -11.84 10.99
C GLY A 387 -19.16 -12.83 11.98
N SER A 388 -19.26 -14.11 11.61
CA SER A 388 -19.73 -15.17 12.54
C SER A 388 -19.04 -15.06 13.91
N ASN A 389 -17.71 -15.10 13.90
CA ASN A 389 -16.80 -14.70 14.98
C ASN A 389 -16.12 -13.37 14.59
N GLY A 390 -15.86 -12.47 15.55
CA GLY A 390 -15.12 -11.27 15.22
C GLY A 390 -13.68 -11.58 14.76
N GLY A 391 -13.20 -10.86 13.75
CA GLY A 391 -11.86 -10.98 13.19
C GLY A 391 -10.78 -10.26 13.98
N GLN A 392 -9.62 -10.10 13.38
CA GLN A 392 -8.47 -9.43 13.98
C GLN A 392 -8.11 -8.16 13.21
N VAL A 393 -7.83 -7.07 13.91
CA VAL A 393 -7.32 -5.83 13.33
C VAL A 393 -6.07 -5.42 14.09
N TRP A 394 -4.98 -5.17 13.36
CA TRP A 394 -3.73 -4.68 13.92
C TRP A 394 -3.27 -3.43 13.19
N ILE A 395 -3.05 -2.37 13.95
CA ILE A 395 -2.64 -1.07 13.46
C ILE A 395 -1.40 -0.65 14.24
N GLY A 396 -0.28 -0.56 13.52
CA GLY A 396 1.01 -0.11 14.03
C GLY A 396 1.80 -1.11 14.85
N LYS A 397 1.26 -2.31 15.10
CA LYS A 397 2.01 -3.41 15.70
C LYS A 397 1.88 -4.66 14.86
N HIS A 398 3.02 -5.24 14.49
CA HIS A 398 3.05 -6.55 13.84
C HIS A 398 2.50 -7.65 14.77
N PRO A 399 1.51 -8.45 14.32
CA PRO A 399 1.09 -9.65 15.05
C PRO A 399 2.00 -10.84 14.71
N GLN A 400 2.32 -11.67 15.71
CA GLN A 400 3.14 -12.88 15.50
C GLN A 400 2.54 -13.87 14.49
N ASP A 401 1.22 -13.79 14.26
CA ASP A 401 0.46 -14.59 13.31
C ASP A 401 0.05 -13.80 12.05
N ASN A 402 0.72 -12.67 11.74
CA ASN A 402 0.55 -12.00 10.46
C ASN A 402 0.88 -12.99 9.33
N PRO A 403 -0.04 -13.26 8.38
CA PRO A 403 0.26 -14.14 7.25
C PRO A 403 1.45 -13.66 6.41
N ASP A 404 1.74 -12.35 6.47
CA ASP A 404 2.80 -11.73 5.68
C ASP A 404 4.10 -11.51 6.45
N ASN A 405 4.08 -11.82 7.75
CA ASN A 405 5.20 -11.68 8.69
C ASN A 405 6.00 -10.36 8.58
N VAL A 406 5.38 -9.28 8.09
CA VAL A 406 6.03 -7.97 7.94
C VAL A 406 6.31 -7.38 9.32
N GLU A 407 7.53 -7.57 9.83
CA GLU A 407 7.96 -7.10 11.15
C GLU A 407 8.24 -5.59 11.16
N LEU A 408 7.18 -4.78 11.12
CA LEU A 408 7.25 -3.32 11.24
C LEU A 408 6.40 -2.83 12.40
N ASN A 409 6.97 -1.93 13.19
CA ASN A 409 6.31 -1.27 14.31
C ASN A 409 6.21 0.23 14.02
N ALA A 410 5.06 0.82 14.34
CA ALA A 410 4.85 2.26 14.19
C ALA A 410 5.53 3.03 15.31
N ASN A 411 6.13 4.16 14.98
CA ASN A 411 6.51 5.19 15.96
C ASN A 411 5.31 6.10 16.27
N HIS A 412 4.46 6.37 15.28
CA HIS A 412 3.26 7.19 15.46
C HIS A 412 2.03 6.55 14.82
N THR A 413 0.94 6.48 15.59
CA THR A 413 -0.36 6.02 15.08
C THR A 413 -1.44 7.04 15.44
N PHE A 414 -2.18 7.52 14.44
CA PHE A 414 -3.30 8.43 14.59
C PHE A 414 -4.58 7.82 14.03
N VAL A 415 -5.68 7.85 14.79
CA VAL A 415 -7.01 7.46 14.32
C VAL A 415 -7.98 8.61 14.53
N SER A 416 -8.56 9.11 13.44
CA SER A 416 -9.46 10.26 13.44
C SER A 416 -10.83 9.95 14.04
N ARG A 417 -11.60 11.00 14.39
CA ARG A 417 -12.95 10.85 14.97
C ARG A 417 -13.96 10.21 14.04
N GLY A 418 -13.83 10.40 12.73
CA GLY A 418 -14.73 9.79 11.74
C GLY A 418 -14.36 8.36 11.37
N SER A 419 -13.37 7.76 12.02
CA SER A 419 -12.92 6.40 11.71
C SER A 419 -13.65 5.36 12.56
N GLU A 420 -14.10 4.28 11.93
CA GLU A 420 -14.77 3.14 12.56
C GLU A 420 -13.96 1.86 12.36
N ILE A 421 -13.68 1.13 13.45
CA ILE A 421 -12.98 -0.16 13.42
C ILE A 421 -13.87 -1.23 14.04
N LYS A 422 -14.30 -2.20 13.24
CA LYS A 422 -15.27 -3.23 13.61
C LYS A 422 -14.62 -4.60 13.59
N ALA A 423 -14.83 -5.34 14.67
CA ALA A 423 -14.44 -6.73 14.84
C ALA A 423 -15.55 -7.48 15.58
N ASP A 424 -16.82 -7.22 15.24
CA ASP A 424 -17.95 -7.78 15.95
C ASP A 424 -18.23 -9.23 15.54
N GLY A 425 -18.56 -10.07 16.53
CA GLY A 425 -19.16 -11.38 16.33
C GLY A 425 -20.67 -11.24 16.20
N LYS A 426 -21.24 -11.73 15.09
CA LYS A 426 -22.64 -11.55 14.71
C LYS A 426 -23.54 -12.75 15.03
N ASN A 427 -22.97 -13.92 15.35
CA ASN A 427 -23.75 -15.13 15.67
C ASN A 427 -23.86 -15.40 17.17
N SER A 428 -25.06 -15.81 17.63
CA SER A 428 -25.28 -16.23 19.02
C SER A 428 -24.26 -17.31 19.43
N ASN A 429 -23.63 -17.14 20.58
CA ASN A 429 -22.52 -17.95 21.10
C ASN A 429 -21.13 -17.74 20.47
N GLN A 430 -20.94 -16.73 19.62
CA GLN A 430 -19.62 -16.38 19.08
C GLN A 430 -19.07 -15.09 19.70
N ASN A 431 -17.77 -15.08 19.93
CA ASN A 431 -17.08 -13.97 20.56
C ASN A 431 -16.83 -12.82 19.57
N GLY A 432 -16.73 -11.63 20.13
CA GLY A 432 -16.10 -10.50 19.45
C GLY A 432 -14.64 -10.80 19.15
N GLY A 433 -14.09 -10.03 18.22
CA GLY A 433 -12.75 -10.17 17.71
C GLY A 433 -11.74 -9.40 18.55
N ARG A 434 -10.61 -9.06 17.93
CA ARG A 434 -9.54 -8.32 18.58
C ARG A 434 -9.10 -7.15 17.71
N VAL A 435 -9.04 -5.96 18.31
CA VAL A 435 -8.47 -4.78 17.67
C VAL A 435 -7.27 -4.31 18.50
N THR A 436 -6.13 -4.10 17.84
CA THR A 436 -4.90 -3.57 18.42
C THR A 436 -4.52 -2.30 17.68
N VAL A 437 -4.43 -1.18 18.39
CA VAL A 437 -3.91 0.09 17.87
C VAL A 437 -2.75 0.48 18.76
N TRP A 438 -1.56 0.63 18.18
CA TRP A 438 -0.34 0.83 18.95
C TRP A 438 0.73 1.55 18.15
N SER A 439 1.69 2.14 18.87
CA SER A 439 2.94 2.70 18.37
C SER A 439 3.95 2.83 19.51
N GLU A 440 5.23 2.95 19.20
CA GLU A 440 6.30 3.14 20.20
C GLU A 440 6.24 4.51 20.88
N GLU A 441 6.03 5.60 20.12
CA GLU A 441 6.05 6.95 20.70
C GLU A 441 4.66 7.49 21.01
N THR A 442 3.79 7.65 20.01
CA THR A 442 2.49 8.31 20.20
C THR A 442 1.35 7.61 19.48
N THR A 443 0.43 7.04 20.25
CA THR A 443 -0.86 6.55 19.78
C THR A 443 -1.95 7.56 20.15
N ALA A 444 -2.51 8.24 19.15
CA ALA A 444 -3.62 9.18 19.30
C ALA A 444 -4.89 8.59 18.68
N PHE A 445 -5.86 8.20 19.52
CA PHE A 445 -7.07 7.52 19.08
C PHE A 445 -8.32 8.36 19.40
N TYR A 446 -9.10 8.70 18.38
CA TYR A 446 -10.32 9.50 18.50
C TYR A 446 -11.57 8.87 17.86
N GLY A 447 -11.42 7.75 17.16
CA GLY A 447 -12.50 7.08 16.42
C GLY A 447 -13.36 6.16 17.28
N GLU A 448 -14.07 5.23 16.64
CA GLU A 448 -14.87 4.20 17.28
C GLU A 448 -14.28 2.80 17.05
N ILE A 449 -14.28 1.95 18.09
CA ILE A 449 -13.92 0.54 18.01
C ILE A 449 -15.07 -0.31 18.54
N THR A 450 -15.45 -1.34 17.78
CA THR A 450 -16.39 -2.37 18.24
C THR A 450 -15.77 -3.77 18.12
N ALA A 451 -15.89 -4.57 19.18
CA ALA A 451 -15.45 -5.96 19.24
C ALA A 451 -16.40 -6.76 20.15
N ARG A 452 -17.70 -6.62 19.87
CA ARG A 452 -18.78 -7.21 20.66
C ARG A 452 -18.98 -8.66 20.26
N GLY A 453 -19.24 -9.54 21.22
CA GLY A 453 -19.86 -10.84 20.93
C GLY A 453 -21.34 -10.65 20.63
N ALA A 454 -21.98 -11.66 20.05
CA ALA A 454 -23.44 -11.60 19.90
C ALA A 454 -24.10 -11.64 21.29
N GLU A 455 -25.09 -10.78 21.52
CA GLU A 455 -25.88 -10.80 22.75
C GLU A 455 -26.52 -12.19 22.93
N GLU A 456 -26.41 -12.77 24.13
CA GLU A 456 -27.22 -13.94 24.47
C GLU A 456 -28.70 -13.58 24.32
N PRO A 457 -29.52 -14.42 23.67
CA PRO A 457 -30.96 -14.23 23.75
C PRO A 457 -31.36 -14.33 25.22
N THR A 458 -31.84 -13.22 25.78
CA THR A 458 -32.38 -13.12 27.14
C THR A 458 -33.18 -14.39 27.45
N PRO A 459 -32.88 -15.14 28.53
CA PRO A 459 -33.64 -16.34 28.85
C PRO A 459 -35.11 -15.95 28.96
N GLN A 460 -35.96 -16.50 28.09
CA GLN A 460 -37.41 -16.39 28.28
C GLN A 460 -37.69 -16.82 29.71
N ALA A 461 -38.24 -15.91 30.51
CA ALA A 461 -38.64 -16.19 31.86
C ALA A 461 -39.42 -17.50 31.86
N ARG A 462 -38.85 -18.55 32.48
CA ARG A 462 -39.63 -19.73 32.84
C ARG A 462 -40.74 -19.20 33.72
N ASN A 463 -41.93 -19.02 33.15
CA ASN A 463 -43.14 -18.80 33.91
C ASN A 463 -43.27 -19.98 34.86
N GLY A 464 -42.89 -19.76 36.12
CA GLY A 464 -43.18 -20.66 37.21
C GLY A 464 -44.68 -20.81 37.28
N ARG A 465 -45.18 -21.94 36.78
CA ARG A 465 -46.42 -22.52 37.26
C ARG A 465 -46.05 -23.48 38.38
N THR A 466 -45.88 -22.93 39.57
CA THR A 466 -46.33 -23.62 40.78
C THR A 466 -47.84 -23.44 40.83
N SER A 467 -48.59 -24.49 40.57
CA SER A 467 -49.97 -24.61 41.07
C SER A 467 -50.02 -25.87 41.93
N ASP A 468 -49.81 -25.65 43.22
CA ASP A 468 -50.41 -26.48 44.26
C ASP A 468 -51.93 -26.28 44.24
N GLY A 469 -52.68 -27.35 44.52
CA GLY A 469 -54.05 -27.28 45.03
C GLY A 469 -55.10 -28.01 44.20
N GLY A 470 -55.47 -29.22 44.63
CA GLY A 470 -56.62 -29.99 44.15
C GLY A 470 -56.55 -31.45 44.54
#